data_AF-A0A9E2VFA4-F1
#
_entry.id   AF-A0A9E2VFA4-F1
#
_cell.length_a   1.000
_cell.length_b   1.000
_cell.length_c   1.000
_cell.angle_alpha   90.00
_cell.angle_beta   90.00
_cell.angle_gamma   90.00
#
_symmetry.space_group_name_H-M   'P 1'
#
loop_
_entity.id
_entity.type
_entity.pdbx_description
1 polymer ?
#
loop_
_entity_poly.entity_id
_entity_poly.type
_entity_poly.pdbx_seq_one_letter_code
_entity_poly.pdbx_strand_id
1 'polypeptide(L)'
;MSNVVSLIRRPTLRLNPADDVVIAARPLPAGSRIDAESVTCAQAIPAGHKLAVRAVARGNPVRRYNQIIGFATQDIAPGDHVHTHNLAFEMFERDYAVGVDLKPVTPPAQPASFMGIVRADGRVATRNYIGVVSTVNCSASVSRQVAAHFTPERLAEFPNVDGVVPITHSSGCGMDSAGEGIDILRKTIAG
;
A
#
# COMPACT_ATOMS: atom_id res chain seq x y z
N MET A 1 -20.36 17.90 -1.28
CA MET A 1 -20.39 16.43 -1.12
C MET A 1 -19.06 15.89 -1.64
N SER A 2 -18.32 15.14 -0.82
CA SER A 2 -16.96 14.69 -1.13
C SER A 2 -16.91 13.82 -2.39
N ASN A 3 -16.01 14.14 -3.33
CA ASN A 3 -15.74 13.37 -4.56
C ASN A 3 -15.37 11.90 -4.28
N VAL A 4 -15.04 11.54 -3.04
CA VAL A 4 -14.63 10.18 -2.65
C VAL A 4 -15.82 9.21 -2.60
N VAL A 5 -17.06 9.69 -2.37
CA VAL A 5 -18.26 8.81 -2.28
C VAL A 5 -18.91 8.56 -3.66
N SER A 6 -18.43 9.20 -4.73
CA SER A 6 -19.03 9.10 -6.08
C SER A 6 -18.58 7.88 -6.90
N LEU A 7 -17.62 7.08 -6.41
CA LEU A 7 -17.05 5.97 -7.20
C LEU A 7 -17.98 4.77 -7.37
N ILE A 8 -18.97 4.55 -6.50
CA ILE A 8 -19.95 3.45 -6.63
C ILE A 8 -21.16 3.83 -7.50
N ARG A 9 -21.03 4.82 -8.40
CA ARG A 9 -22.02 5.05 -9.47
C ARG A 9 -21.65 4.35 -10.78
N ARG A 10 -20.36 4.14 -11.03
CA ARG A 10 -19.91 3.56 -12.30
C ARG A 10 -19.95 2.04 -12.22
N PRO A 11 -20.50 1.34 -13.23
CA PRO A 11 -20.55 -0.12 -13.25
C PRO A 11 -19.14 -0.74 -13.40
N THR A 12 -18.16 0.05 -13.83
CA THR A 12 -16.77 -0.34 -14.04
C THR A 12 -15.78 0.65 -13.43
N LEU A 13 -14.58 0.16 -13.12
CA LEU A 13 -13.42 0.93 -12.64
C LEU A 13 -12.29 0.82 -13.68
N ARG A 14 -11.94 1.95 -14.29
CA ARG A 14 -10.77 2.12 -15.15
C ARG A 14 -9.70 2.91 -14.37
N LEU A 15 -8.48 2.39 -14.35
CA LEU A 15 -7.38 2.96 -13.55
C LEU A 15 -6.38 3.71 -14.43
N ASN A 16 -6.22 3.27 -15.69
CA ASN A 16 -5.44 3.99 -16.69
C ASN A 16 -6.17 4.00 -18.06
N PRO A 17 -6.11 5.11 -18.83
CA PRO A 17 -6.63 5.13 -20.20
C PRO A 17 -6.01 4.08 -21.14
N ALA A 18 -4.77 3.66 -20.88
CA ALA A 18 -4.08 2.63 -21.65
C ALA A 18 -4.50 1.20 -21.29
N ASP A 19 -5.36 0.99 -20.29
CA ASP A 19 -5.80 -0.35 -19.89
C ASP A 19 -6.65 -1.04 -20.96
N ASP A 20 -6.38 -2.33 -21.19
CA ASP A 20 -7.12 -3.22 -22.10
C ASP A 20 -8.33 -3.87 -21.43
N VAL A 21 -8.38 -3.80 -20.10
CA VAL A 21 -9.46 -4.31 -19.26
C VAL A 21 -9.90 -3.28 -18.22
N VAL A 22 -11.15 -3.39 -17.79
CA VAL A 22 -11.69 -2.65 -16.62
C VAL A 22 -12.23 -3.63 -15.59
N ILE A 23 -12.38 -3.18 -14.35
CA ILE A 23 -12.91 -4.02 -13.27
C ILE A 23 -14.40 -3.75 -13.10
N ALA A 24 -15.21 -4.80 -13.10
CA ALA A 24 -16.62 -4.72 -12.78
C ALA A 24 -16.81 -4.34 -11.31
N ALA A 25 -17.40 -3.18 -11.02
CA ALA A 25 -17.67 -2.72 -9.66
C ALA A 25 -18.86 -3.46 -9.01
N ARG A 26 -19.68 -4.12 -9.84
CA ARG A 26 -20.86 -4.92 -9.48
C ARG A 26 -21.05 -6.01 -10.54
N PRO A 27 -21.90 -7.04 -10.31
CA PRO A 27 -22.19 -8.02 -11.36
C PRO A 27 -22.78 -7.32 -12.60
N LEU A 28 -22.24 -7.66 -13.77
CA LEU A 28 -22.70 -7.16 -15.08
C LEU A 28 -23.36 -8.32 -15.82
N PRO A 29 -24.69 -8.31 -16.04
CA PRO A 29 -25.36 -9.34 -16.84
C PRO A 29 -24.85 -9.36 -18.29
N ALA A 30 -24.94 -10.53 -18.94
CA ALA A 30 -24.71 -10.64 -20.37
C ALA A 30 -25.64 -9.69 -21.14
N GLY A 31 -25.15 -9.07 -22.22
CA GLY A 31 -25.86 -8.06 -22.99
C GLY A 31 -25.89 -6.66 -22.35
N SER A 32 -25.31 -6.47 -21.16
CA SER A 32 -25.24 -5.15 -20.53
C SER A 32 -24.32 -4.23 -21.31
N ARG A 33 -24.84 -3.07 -21.74
CA ARG A 33 -24.06 -2.01 -22.36
C ARG A 33 -23.38 -1.16 -21.29
N ILE A 34 -22.06 -0.97 -21.42
CA ILE A 34 -21.24 -0.13 -20.56
C ILE A 34 -20.81 1.11 -21.35
N ASP A 35 -21.63 2.16 -21.31
CA ASP A 35 -21.45 3.35 -22.15
C ASP A 35 -20.10 4.04 -21.95
N ALA A 36 -19.62 4.12 -20.71
CA ALA A 36 -18.33 4.73 -20.37
C ALA A 36 -17.14 4.05 -21.07
N GLU A 37 -17.30 2.78 -21.46
CA GLU A 37 -16.27 1.98 -22.10
C GLU A 37 -16.62 1.64 -23.56
N SER A 38 -17.81 2.04 -24.02
CA SER A 38 -18.33 1.74 -25.37
C SER A 38 -18.31 0.25 -25.72
N VAL A 39 -18.57 -0.63 -24.75
CA VAL A 39 -18.65 -2.09 -24.95
C VAL A 39 -19.95 -2.68 -24.41
N THR A 40 -20.34 -3.83 -24.95
CA THR A 40 -21.45 -4.66 -24.46
C THR A 40 -20.89 -5.96 -23.91
N CYS A 41 -21.32 -6.38 -22.73
CA CYS A 41 -20.83 -7.62 -22.10
C CYS A 41 -21.28 -8.84 -22.92
N ALA A 42 -20.34 -9.63 -23.42
CA ALA A 42 -20.63 -10.85 -24.18
C ALA A 42 -21.15 -11.97 -23.25
N GLN A 43 -20.63 -12.03 -22.02
CA GLN A 43 -21.09 -12.94 -20.97
C GLN A 43 -21.35 -12.16 -19.68
N ALA A 44 -21.91 -12.84 -18.68
CA ALA A 44 -22.03 -12.26 -17.34
C ALA A 44 -20.64 -12.08 -16.71
N ILE A 45 -20.38 -10.89 -16.17
CA ILE A 45 -19.12 -10.54 -15.51
C ILE A 45 -19.37 -10.39 -14.01
N PRO A 46 -18.81 -11.25 -13.15
CA PRO A 46 -18.94 -11.10 -11.70
C PRO A 46 -18.32 -9.80 -11.17
N ALA A 47 -18.77 -9.34 -10.00
CA ALA A 47 -18.13 -8.20 -9.33
C ALA A 47 -16.64 -8.51 -9.04
N GLY A 48 -15.76 -7.53 -9.25
CA GLY A 48 -14.32 -7.67 -9.09
C GLY A 48 -13.61 -8.32 -10.28
N HIS A 49 -14.33 -8.85 -11.27
CA HIS A 49 -13.76 -9.49 -12.44
C HIS A 49 -13.44 -8.49 -13.56
N LYS A 50 -12.62 -8.94 -14.52
CA LYS A 50 -12.14 -8.10 -15.63
C LYS A 50 -13.06 -8.20 -16.83
N LEU A 51 -13.46 -7.05 -17.37
CA LEU A 51 -14.14 -6.89 -18.65
C LEU A 51 -13.15 -6.35 -19.67
N ALA A 52 -13.00 -7.02 -20.81
CA ALA A 52 -12.21 -6.52 -21.93
C ALA A 52 -12.88 -5.31 -22.57
N VAL A 53 -12.10 -4.25 -22.78
CA VAL A 53 -12.55 -2.99 -23.41
C VAL A 53 -11.87 -2.74 -24.75
N ARG A 54 -10.90 -3.60 -25.10
CA ARG A 54 -10.23 -3.67 -26.40
C ARG A 54 -10.04 -5.12 -26.80
N ALA A 55 -9.88 -5.35 -28.10
CA ALA A 55 -9.50 -6.67 -28.59
C ALA A 55 -8.04 -6.96 -28.22
N VAL A 56 -7.76 -8.17 -27.75
CA VAL A 56 -6.40 -8.67 -27.50
C VAL A 56 -6.25 -10.02 -28.17
N ALA A 57 -5.40 -10.11 -29.18
CA ALA A 57 -5.11 -11.37 -29.86
C ALA A 57 -4.38 -12.35 -28.94
N ARG A 58 -4.51 -13.65 -29.20
CA ARG A 58 -3.75 -14.69 -28.52
C ARG A 58 -2.24 -14.37 -28.54
N GLY A 59 -1.59 -14.57 -27.40
CA GLY A 59 -0.17 -14.31 -27.19
C GLY A 59 0.17 -12.84 -26.92
N ASN A 60 -0.76 -11.91 -27.13
CA ASN A 60 -0.52 -10.50 -26.82
C ASN A 60 -0.69 -10.20 -25.33
N PRO A 61 0.03 -9.19 -24.81
CA PRO A 61 -0.09 -8.78 -23.42
C PRO A 61 -1.44 -8.10 -23.15
N VAL A 62 -2.02 -8.42 -22.01
CA VAL A 62 -3.17 -7.69 -21.46
C VAL A 62 -2.68 -6.68 -20.42
N ARG A 63 -3.10 -5.42 -20.55
CA ARG A 63 -2.71 -4.34 -19.64
C ARG A 63 -3.78 -3.95 -18.63
N ARG A 64 -3.35 -3.74 -17.38
CA ARG A 64 -4.09 -3.07 -16.31
C ARG A 64 -3.12 -2.23 -15.48
N TYR A 65 -3.53 -1.04 -15.03
CA TYR A 65 -2.61 -0.04 -14.46
C TYR A 65 -1.54 0.44 -15.44
N ASN A 66 -1.79 0.33 -16.75
CA ASN A 66 -0.79 0.45 -17.81
C ASN A 66 0.42 -0.49 -17.64
N GLN A 67 0.21 -1.64 -16.99
CA GLN A 67 1.22 -2.67 -16.79
C GLN A 67 0.74 -3.99 -17.36
N ILE A 68 1.65 -4.78 -17.92
CA ILE A 68 1.35 -6.13 -18.41
C ILE A 68 1.02 -7.02 -17.21
N ILE A 69 -0.19 -7.55 -17.17
CA ILE A 69 -0.66 -8.45 -16.10
C ILE A 69 -0.66 -9.93 -16.50
N GLY A 70 -0.38 -10.21 -17.77
CA GLY A 70 -0.36 -11.55 -18.35
C GLY A 70 -0.57 -11.47 -19.86
N PHE A 71 -0.68 -12.63 -20.48
CA PHE A 71 -0.82 -12.80 -21.92
C PHE A 71 -2.09 -13.57 -22.23
N ALA A 72 -2.78 -13.17 -23.30
CA ALA A 72 -4.01 -13.80 -23.71
C ALA A 72 -3.74 -15.23 -24.21
N THR A 73 -4.39 -16.24 -23.64
CA THR A 73 -4.20 -17.64 -24.08
C THR A 73 -5.04 -18.00 -25.30
N GLN A 74 -6.01 -17.14 -25.63
CA GLN A 74 -6.86 -17.16 -26.81
C GLN A 74 -7.20 -15.72 -27.21
N ASP A 75 -7.85 -15.52 -28.35
CA ASP A 75 -8.33 -14.18 -28.72
C ASP A 75 -9.40 -13.71 -27.72
N ILE A 76 -9.29 -12.45 -27.28
CA ILE A 76 -10.20 -11.77 -26.37
C ILE A 76 -10.85 -10.63 -27.12
N ALA A 77 -12.18 -10.65 -27.26
CA ALA A 77 -12.95 -9.58 -27.88
C ALA A 77 -13.36 -8.51 -26.85
N PRO A 78 -13.61 -7.26 -27.27
CA PRO A 78 -14.25 -6.27 -26.41
C PRO A 78 -15.60 -6.81 -25.91
N GLY A 79 -15.86 -6.71 -24.60
CA GLY A 79 -17.04 -7.29 -23.97
C GLY A 79 -16.80 -8.62 -23.26
N ASP A 80 -15.67 -9.27 -23.48
CA ASP A 80 -15.38 -10.58 -22.89
C ASP A 80 -14.98 -10.51 -21.41
N HIS A 81 -15.32 -11.58 -20.70
CA HIS A 81 -14.81 -11.86 -19.37
C HIS A 81 -13.34 -12.29 -19.42
N VAL A 82 -12.43 -11.50 -18.86
CA VAL A 82 -11.01 -11.86 -18.77
C VAL A 82 -10.68 -12.49 -17.42
N HIS A 83 -10.28 -13.76 -17.42
CA HIS A 83 -9.90 -14.50 -16.23
C HIS A 83 -8.91 -15.63 -16.55
N THR A 84 -8.72 -16.57 -15.63
CA THR A 84 -7.68 -17.63 -15.72
C THR A 84 -7.90 -18.58 -16.88
N HIS A 85 -9.11 -18.61 -17.46
CA HIS A 85 -9.42 -19.43 -18.63
C HIS A 85 -8.86 -18.82 -19.93
N ASN A 86 -8.65 -17.50 -20.01
CA ASN A 86 -8.20 -16.79 -21.22
C ASN A 86 -6.99 -15.85 -20.99
N LEU A 87 -6.43 -15.83 -19.78
CA LEU A 87 -5.27 -15.04 -19.39
C LEU A 87 -4.32 -15.90 -18.55
N ALA A 88 -3.06 -15.98 -18.98
CA ALA A 88 -2.00 -16.67 -18.25
C ALA A 88 -0.88 -15.70 -17.85
N PHE A 89 -0.19 -16.05 -16.77
CA PHE A 89 1.08 -15.42 -16.42
C PHE A 89 2.21 -16.09 -17.21
N GLU A 90 3.09 -15.27 -17.78
CA GLU A 90 4.32 -15.73 -18.41
C GLU A 90 5.49 -14.85 -17.93
N MET A 91 6.70 -15.42 -17.94
CA MET A 91 7.91 -14.64 -17.73
C MET A 91 8.22 -13.85 -18.99
N PHE A 92 8.47 -12.56 -18.82
CA PHE A 92 8.88 -11.65 -19.89
C PHE A 92 9.93 -10.68 -19.36
N GLU A 93 10.85 -10.25 -20.21
CA GLU A 93 11.84 -9.25 -19.83
C GLU A 93 11.16 -7.91 -19.51
N ARG A 94 11.61 -7.30 -18.42
CA ARG A 94 11.16 -5.99 -17.99
C ARG A 94 12.35 -5.05 -18.05
N ASP A 95 12.31 -4.11 -18.98
CA ASP A 95 13.15 -2.93 -18.86
C ASP A 95 12.54 -2.04 -17.78
N TYR A 96 13.20 -2.01 -16.62
CA TYR A 96 12.74 -1.24 -15.47
C TYR A 96 12.81 0.27 -15.70
N ALA A 97 13.53 0.72 -16.75
CA ALA A 97 13.59 2.11 -17.20
C ALA A 97 13.58 3.10 -16.03
N VAL A 98 14.55 2.95 -15.12
CA VAL A 98 14.54 3.63 -13.82
C VAL A 98 14.50 5.15 -14.02
N GLY A 99 13.47 5.80 -13.48
CA GLY A 99 13.32 7.25 -13.49
C GLY A 99 12.73 7.86 -14.77
N VAL A 100 12.30 7.07 -15.76
CA VAL A 100 11.80 7.63 -17.05
C VAL A 100 10.41 8.29 -16.96
N ASP A 101 9.57 7.91 -15.99
CA ASP A 101 8.23 8.50 -15.76
C ASP A 101 8.24 9.45 -14.55
N LEU A 102 9.34 10.19 -14.35
CA LEU A 102 9.41 11.23 -13.33
C LEU A 102 8.37 12.31 -13.63
N LYS A 103 7.40 12.48 -12.73
CA LYS A 103 6.39 13.55 -12.78
C LYS A 103 6.78 14.63 -11.78
N PRO A 104 7.20 15.82 -12.23
CA PRO A 104 7.47 16.93 -11.34
C PRO A 104 6.22 17.25 -10.51
N VAL A 105 6.35 17.20 -9.19
CA VAL A 105 5.28 17.60 -8.28
C VAL A 105 5.46 19.08 -7.99
N THR A 106 4.43 19.87 -8.28
CA THR A 106 4.41 21.28 -7.88
C THR A 106 4.14 21.36 -6.37
N PRO A 107 4.99 22.05 -5.59
CA PRO A 107 4.72 22.27 -4.18
C PRO A 107 3.34 22.94 -3.98
N PRO A 108 2.59 22.56 -2.94
CA PRO A 108 1.31 23.21 -2.67
C PRO A 108 1.53 24.71 -2.40
N ALA A 109 0.66 25.56 -2.95
CA ALA A 109 0.74 27.01 -2.76
C ALA A 109 0.64 27.42 -1.27
N GLN A 110 -0.04 26.60 -0.46
CA GLN A 110 -0.15 26.79 0.98
C GLN A 110 0.18 25.45 1.66
N PRO A 111 1.39 25.32 2.25
CA PRO A 111 1.75 24.16 3.04
C PRO A 111 0.81 24.00 4.23
N ALA A 112 0.34 22.77 4.48
CA ALA A 112 -0.43 22.48 5.68
C ALA A 112 0.51 22.50 6.91
N SER A 113 0.01 23.03 8.03
CA SER A 113 0.68 23.02 9.32
C SER A 113 -0.07 22.15 10.33
N PHE A 114 0.64 21.65 11.35
CA PHE A 114 0.03 20.99 12.51
C PHE A 114 0.73 21.42 13.79
N MET A 115 0.05 21.31 14.93
CA MET A 115 0.63 21.57 16.24
C MET A 115 1.55 20.41 16.63
N GLY A 116 2.86 20.62 16.54
CA GLY A 116 3.88 19.62 16.85
C GLY A 116 4.82 20.04 17.96
N ILE A 117 5.56 19.08 18.52
CA ILE A 117 6.55 19.29 19.57
C ILE A 117 7.91 19.43 18.92
N VAL A 118 8.43 20.66 18.86
CA VAL A 118 9.72 20.97 18.21
C VAL A 118 10.88 20.64 19.14
N ARG A 119 11.81 19.80 18.68
CA ARG A 119 13.04 19.45 19.40
C ARG A 119 14.15 20.45 19.11
N ALA A 120 15.18 20.45 19.95
CA ALA A 120 16.36 21.32 19.79
C ALA A 120 17.11 21.11 18.46
N ASP A 121 17.01 19.92 17.87
CA ASP A 121 17.61 19.58 16.58
C ASP A 121 16.70 19.90 15.37
N GLY A 122 15.54 20.53 15.59
CA GLY A 122 14.58 20.90 14.56
C GLY A 122 13.60 19.79 14.16
N ARG A 123 13.76 18.56 14.65
CA ARG A 123 12.76 17.49 14.41
C ARG A 123 11.46 17.81 15.15
N VAL A 124 10.32 17.50 14.53
CA VAL A 124 8.99 17.77 15.10
C VAL A 124 8.27 16.46 15.40
N ALA A 125 7.86 16.27 16.66
CA ALA A 125 7.09 15.10 17.08
C ALA A 125 5.58 15.33 17.05
N THR A 126 4.82 14.27 16.79
CA THR A 126 3.35 14.24 16.87
C THR A 126 2.85 13.73 18.22
N ARG A 127 3.72 13.13 19.02
CA ARG A 127 3.44 12.57 20.35
C ARG A 127 4.65 12.73 21.28
N ASN A 128 4.41 12.90 22.57
CA ASN A 128 5.39 13.02 23.63
C ASN A 128 5.45 11.74 24.48
N TYR A 129 6.26 10.76 24.04
CA TYR A 129 6.47 9.52 24.78
C TYR A 129 7.82 9.51 25.50
N ILE A 130 7.85 8.84 26.65
CA ILE A 130 9.09 8.48 27.34
C ILE A 130 9.48 7.06 26.90
N GLY A 131 10.64 6.92 26.27
CA GLY A 131 11.19 5.61 25.88
C GLY A 131 12.08 5.01 26.96
N VAL A 132 11.80 3.78 27.39
CA VAL A 132 12.65 3.01 28.30
C VAL A 132 13.43 1.99 27.47
N VAL A 133 14.69 2.29 27.15
CA VAL A 133 15.50 1.48 26.25
C VAL A 133 16.25 0.39 27.02
N SER A 134 16.09 -0.86 26.59
CA SER A 134 16.89 -1.98 27.07
C SER A 134 18.22 -2.04 26.31
N THR A 135 19.34 -2.06 27.03
CA THR A 135 20.69 -2.21 26.44
C THR A 135 21.06 -3.66 26.18
N VAL A 136 20.41 -4.59 26.90
CA VAL A 136 20.57 -6.04 26.76
C VAL A 136 19.23 -6.74 26.94
N ASN A 137 19.06 -7.94 26.35
CA ASN A 137 17.84 -8.72 26.49
C ASN A 137 17.45 -8.99 27.95
N CYS A 138 18.42 -9.20 28.84
CA CYS A 138 18.16 -9.42 30.27
C CYS A 138 17.42 -8.24 30.94
N SER A 139 17.60 -7.02 30.43
CA SER A 139 16.92 -5.81 30.93
C SER A 139 15.52 -5.60 30.32
N ALA A 140 15.13 -6.42 29.33
CA ALA A 140 13.85 -6.26 28.62
C ALA A 140 12.63 -6.44 29.54
N SER A 141 12.68 -7.39 30.47
CA SER A 141 11.61 -7.61 31.44
C SER A 141 11.44 -6.40 32.36
N VAL A 142 12.55 -5.83 32.84
CA VAL A 142 12.57 -4.65 33.70
C VAL A 142 12.02 -3.44 32.95
N SER A 143 12.47 -3.18 31.72
CA SER A 143 11.96 -2.07 30.92
C SER A 143 10.45 -2.17 30.70
N ARG A 144 9.92 -3.37 30.46
CA ARG A 144 8.46 -3.60 30.37
C ARG A 144 7.73 -3.33 31.68
N GLN A 145 8.30 -3.74 32.82
CA GLN A 145 7.70 -3.46 34.12
C GLN A 145 7.69 -1.96 34.44
N VAL A 146 8.77 -1.24 34.10
CA VAL A 146 8.82 0.23 34.23
C VAL A 146 7.73 0.88 33.40
N ALA A 147 7.60 0.51 32.11
CA ALA A 147 6.54 1.07 31.27
C ALA A 147 5.13 0.72 31.79
N ALA A 148 4.91 -0.52 32.23
CA ALA A 148 3.63 -0.97 32.79
C ALA A 148 3.26 -0.30 34.12
N HIS A 149 4.26 0.21 34.87
CA HIS A 149 4.01 0.98 36.07
C HIS A 149 3.22 2.25 35.77
N PHE A 150 3.50 2.93 34.65
CA PHE A 150 2.85 4.16 34.24
C PHE A 150 1.53 3.91 33.52
N THR A 151 0.51 3.51 34.28
CA THR A 151 -0.87 3.35 33.80
C THR A 151 -1.50 4.72 33.49
N PRO A 152 -2.62 4.78 32.75
CA PRO A 152 -3.32 6.04 32.48
C PRO A 152 -3.62 6.87 33.73
N GLU A 153 -3.97 6.21 34.85
CA GLU A 153 -4.26 6.87 36.11
C GLU A 153 -3.02 7.54 36.71
N ARG A 154 -1.85 6.87 36.63
CA ARG A 154 -0.58 7.46 37.11
C ARG A 154 -0.07 8.57 36.18
N LEU A 155 -0.35 8.47 34.89
CA LEU A 155 0.02 9.50 33.92
C LEU A 155 -0.91 10.73 33.98
N ALA A 156 -2.03 10.67 34.70
CA ALA A 156 -2.94 11.82 34.85
C ALA A 156 -2.25 13.04 35.49
N GLU A 157 -1.23 12.83 36.33
CA GLU A 157 -0.39 13.90 36.91
C GLU A 157 0.56 14.55 35.88
N PHE A 158 0.75 13.92 34.71
CA PHE A 158 1.65 14.34 33.65
C PHE A 158 0.90 14.54 32.32
N PRO A 159 0.02 15.55 32.21
CA PRO A 159 -0.88 15.73 31.06
C PRO A 159 -0.16 15.97 29.72
N ASN A 160 1.12 16.32 29.75
CA ASN A 160 1.95 16.52 28.56
C ASN A 160 2.64 15.24 28.07
N VAL A 161 2.50 14.11 28.78
CA VAL A 161 3.13 12.83 28.43
C VAL A 161 2.07 11.88 27.90
N ASP A 162 2.19 11.48 26.65
CA ASP A 162 1.25 10.57 25.99
C ASP A 162 1.41 9.11 26.44
N GLY A 163 2.58 8.76 26.99
CA GLY A 163 2.82 7.44 27.55
C GLY A 163 4.30 7.10 27.77
N VAL A 164 4.51 5.90 28.32
CA VAL A 164 5.83 5.30 28.52
C VAL A 164 5.90 4.00 27.73
N VAL A 165 6.92 3.85 26.88
CA VAL A 165 7.07 2.70 25.99
C VAL A 165 8.39 1.97 26.23
N PRO A 166 8.40 0.64 26.38
CA PRO A 166 9.62 -0.13 26.51
C PRO A 166 10.19 -0.43 25.12
N ILE A 167 11.41 0.03 24.85
CA ILE A 167 12.14 -0.24 23.60
C ILE A 167 13.11 -1.39 23.90
N THR A 168 12.65 -2.62 23.64
CA THR A 168 13.35 -3.85 24.02
C THR A 168 13.77 -4.67 22.79
N HIS A 169 14.77 -5.52 22.94
CA HIS A 169 15.16 -6.51 21.94
C HIS A 169 15.32 -7.89 22.57
N SER A 170 15.09 -8.95 21.77
CA SER A 170 15.26 -10.35 22.19
C SER A 170 16.68 -10.88 21.96
N SER A 171 17.54 -10.10 21.31
CA SER A 171 18.93 -10.46 21.06
C SER A 171 19.71 -10.57 22.38
N GLY A 172 19.94 -11.81 22.83
CA GLY A 172 20.66 -12.11 24.07
C GLY A 172 22.18 -12.07 23.92
N CYS A 173 22.89 -12.43 25.00
CA CYS A 173 24.36 -12.47 25.06
C CYS A 173 25.03 -13.43 24.06
N GLY A 174 24.27 -14.21 23.28
CA GLY A 174 24.75 -15.10 22.23
C GLY A 174 24.69 -14.52 20.81
N MET A 175 24.29 -13.25 20.65
CA MET A 175 24.40 -12.54 19.37
C MET A 175 25.86 -12.17 19.11
N ASP A 176 26.30 -12.30 17.87
CA ASP A 176 27.64 -11.86 17.46
C ASP A 176 27.81 -10.35 17.73
N SER A 177 29.00 -9.98 18.18
CA SER A 177 29.38 -8.59 18.49
C SER A 177 29.67 -7.76 17.22
N ALA A 178 29.81 -8.43 16.07
CA ALA A 178 30.02 -7.84 14.75
C ALA A 178 29.12 -8.49 13.69
N GLY A 179 28.97 -7.83 12.54
CA GLY A 179 28.22 -8.32 11.39
C GLY A 179 26.80 -7.75 11.24
N GLU A 180 26.14 -8.16 10.16
CA GLU A 180 24.89 -7.55 9.71
C GLU A 180 23.78 -7.60 10.77
N GLY A 181 23.68 -8.69 11.54
CA GLY A 181 22.64 -8.86 12.56
C GLY A 181 22.70 -7.82 13.68
N ILE A 182 23.88 -7.54 14.21
CA ILE A 182 24.06 -6.52 15.27
C ILE A 182 23.95 -5.11 14.70
N ASP A 183 24.36 -4.89 13.44
CA ASP A 183 24.24 -3.58 12.77
C ASP A 183 22.77 -3.21 12.53
N ILE A 184 21.95 -4.16 12.06
CA ILE A 184 20.50 -3.96 11.91
C ILE A 184 19.86 -3.66 13.27
N LEU A 185 20.23 -4.41 14.32
CA LEU A 185 19.70 -4.19 15.67
C LEU A 185 20.02 -2.78 16.17
N ARG A 186 21.29 -2.36 16.07
CA ARG A 186 21.74 -1.03 16.50
C ARG A 186 21.04 0.08 15.74
N LYS A 187 20.95 -0.02 14.40
CA LYS A 187 20.23 0.96 13.57
C LYS A 187 18.75 1.03 13.94
N THR A 188 18.11 -0.11 14.18
CA THR A 188 16.68 -0.17 14.55
C THR A 188 16.42 0.48 15.91
N ILE A 189 17.27 0.24 16.91
CA ILE A 189 17.11 0.82 18.26
C ILE A 189 17.47 2.31 18.27
N ALA A 190 18.48 2.72 17.49
CA ALA A 190 18.89 4.12 17.38
C ALA A 190 17.86 5.01 16.65
N GLY A 191 17.08 4.43 15.73
CA GLY A 191 16.17 5.15 14.84
C GLY A 191 16.90 5.90 13.73
#